data_AF-A0A3A8HK99-F1
#
_entry.id   AF-A0A3A8HK99-F1
#
_cell.length_a   1.000
_cell.length_b   1.000
_cell.length_c   1.000
_cell.angle_alpha   90.00
_cell.angle_beta   90.00
_cell.angle_gamma   90.00
#
_symmetry.space_group_name_H-M   'P 1'
#
loop_
_entity.id
_entity.type
_entity.pdbx_description
1 polymer ?
#
loop_
_entity_poly.entity_id
_entity_poly.type
_entity_poly.pdbx_seq_one_letter_code
_entity_poly.pdbx_strand_id
1 'polypeptide(L)'
;MPRKKQEYGLNHADRVAEIERKFGRDQVEPVLAQLSQVSHPTEKLLGAIVFLARKGHVKDIALTVAAANKNPSEVMNAATVKEERG
;
A
#
# COMPACT_ATOMS: atom_id res chain seq x y z
N MET A 1 7.20 -3.80 21.84
CA MET A 1 7.65 -2.58 21.14
C MET A 1 6.49 -2.09 20.28
N PRO A 2 5.84 -0.96 20.58
CA PRO A 2 4.76 -0.45 19.74
C PRO A 2 5.39 0.10 18.45
N ARG A 3 5.09 -0.54 17.31
CA ARG A 3 5.64 -0.17 16.01
C ARG A 3 5.20 1.27 15.68
N LYS A 4 6.16 2.19 15.50
CA LYS A 4 5.89 3.58 15.17
C LYS A 4 5.36 3.69 13.74
N LYS A 5 4.03 3.77 13.65
CA LYS A 5 3.22 4.81 13.00
C LYS A 5 3.55 5.37 11.59
N GLN A 6 4.43 4.77 10.78
CA GLN A 6 4.62 5.16 9.36
C GLN A 6 5.44 4.17 8.50
N GLU A 7 5.78 2.98 9.00
CA GLU A 7 6.73 2.05 8.36
C GLU A 7 6.11 1.13 7.27
N TYR A 8 5.02 1.51 6.64
CA TYR A 8 4.51 0.70 5.53
C TYR A 8 5.34 0.98 4.27
N GLY A 9 6.20 0.03 3.89
CA GLY A 9 6.92 0.06 2.62
C GLY A 9 7.82 1.28 2.44
N LEU A 10 8.63 1.62 3.46
CA LEU A 10 9.59 2.74 3.44
C LEU A 10 10.59 2.64 2.28
N ASN A 11 10.83 1.43 1.81
CA ASN A 11 11.60 1.13 0.61
C ASN A 11 10.93 -0.03 -0.16
N HIS A 12 11.48 -0.32 -1.34
CA HIS A 12 11.01 -1.38 -2.21
C HIS A 12 11.02 -2.77 -1.56
N ALA A 13 12.06 -3.12 -0.80
CA ALA A 13 12.20 -4.44 -0.19
C ALA A 13 11.15 -4.69 0.90
N ASP A 14 10.91 -3.70 1.76
CA ASP A 14 9.86 -3.76 2.78
C ASP A 14 8.48 -3.91 2.14
N ARG A 15 8.25 -3.20 1.03
CA ARG A 15 7.01 -3.29 0.27
C ARG A 15 6.83 -4.68 -0.34
N VAL A 16 7.86 -5.27 -0.93
CA VAL A 16 7.82 -6.64 -1.46
C VAL A 16 7.48 -7.64 -0.36
N ALA A 17 8.17 -7.56 0.79
CA ALA A 17 7.92 -8.45 1.93
C ALA A 17 6.48 -8.31 2.45
N GLU A 18 5.95 -7.09 2.52
CA GLU A 18 4.58 -6.84 2.96
C GLU A 18 3.53 -7.34 1.95
N ILE A 19 3.80 -7.18 0.65
CA ILE A 19 2.95 -7.74 -0.42
C ILE A 19 2.92 -9.26 -0.32
N GLU A 20 4.08 -9.90 -0.20
CA GLU A 20 4.19 -11.36 -0.03
C GLU A 20 3.43 -11.83 1.22
N ARG A 21 3.59 -11.13 2.35
CA ARG A 21 2.88 -11.44 3.61
C ARG A 21 1.36 -11.30 3.50
N LYS A 22 0.86 -10.30 2.77
CA LYS A 22 -0.56 -10.00 2.65
C LYS A 22 -1.28 -10.82 1.58
N PHE A 23 -0.61 -11.10 0.48
CA PHE A 23 -1.25 -11.61 -0.73
C PHE A 23 -0.64 -12.93 -1.22
N GLY A 24 0.51 -13.32 -0.69
CA GLY A 24 1.26 -14.49 -1.13
C GLY A 24 2.34 -14.13 -2.17
N ARG A 25 3.33 -15.01 -2.30
CA ARG A 25 4.50 -14.81 -3.17
C ARG A 25 4.11 -14.63 -4.64
N ASP A 26 3.12 -15.38 -5.10
CA ASP A 26 2.63 -15.32 -6.50
C ASP A 26 1.94 -13.99 -6.85
N GLN A 27 1.63 -13.18 -5.84
CA GLN A 27 0.98 -11.88 -6.01
C GLN A 27 1.98 -10.71 -5.97
N VAL A 28 3.27 -10.96 -5.72
CA VAL A 28 4.29 -9.90 -5.66
C VAL A 28 4.37 -9.13 -6.97
N GLU A 29 4.64 -9.81 -8.08
CA GLU A 29 4.75 -9.16 -9.39
C GLU A 29 3.44 -8.51 -9.85
N PRO A 30 2.26 -9.18 -9.78
CA PRO A 30 0.99 -8.54 -10.14
C PRO A 30 0.68 -7.28 -9.34
N VAL A 31 0.98 -7.25 -8.04
CA VAL A 31 0.74 -6.07 -7.20
C VAL A 31 1.74 -4.97 -7.52
N LEU A 32 3.02 -5.28 -7.72
CA LEU A 32 4.01 -4.28 -8.14
C LEU A 32 3.66 -3.66 -9.50
N ALA A 33 3.15 -4.47 -10.44
CA ALA A 33 2.69 -3.99 -11.75
C ALA A 33 1.46 -3.06 -11.65
N GLN A 34 0.61 -3.23 -10.64
CA GLN A 34 -0.48 -2.29 -10.37
C GLN A 34 0.04 -1.00 -9.73
N LEU A 35 0.98 -1.12 -8.79
CA LEU A 35 1.58 0.03 -8.11
C LEU A 35 2.37 0.94 -9.05
N SER A 36 2.96 0.40 -10.11
CA SER A 36 3.66 1.20 -11.13
C SER A 36 2.72 2.10 -11.94
N GLN A 37 1.40 1.92 -11.84
CA GLN A 37 0.40 2.77 -12.50
C GLN A 37 0.09 4.05 -11.71
N VAL A 38 0.71 4.25 -10.53
CA VAL A 38 0.58 5.50 -9.78
C VAL A 38 1.37 6.61 -10.48
N SER A 39 0.71 7.72 -10.84
CA SER A 39 1.31 8.78 -11.69
C SER A 39 2.42 9.57 -11.00
N HIS A 40 2.32 9.78 -9.70
CA HIS A 40 3.33 10.47 -8.88
C HIS A 40 3.71 9.59 -7.69
N PRO A 41 4.44 8.48 -7.93
CA PRO A 41 4.71 7.51 -6.90
C PRO A 41 5.71 8.08 -5.90
N THR A 42 5.39 7.96 -4.62
CA THR A 42 6.34 8.12 -3.53
C THR A 42 6.32 6.85 -2.70
N GLU A 43 7.44 6.48 -2.09
CA GLU A 43 7.51 5.26 -1.26
C GLU A 43 6.39 5.23 -0.20
N LYS A 44 6.10 6.38 0.43
CA LYS A 44 5.00 6.55 1.38
C LYS A 44 3.63 6.26 0.76
N LEU A 45 3.35 6.79 -0.44
CA LEU A 45 2.07 6.57 -1.11
C LEU A 45 1.90 5.11 -1.56
N LEU A 46 2.95 4.49 -2.09
CA LEU A 46 2.94 3.08 -2.47
C LEU A 46 2.74 2.17 -1.25
N GLY A 47 3.42 2.50 -0.15
CA GLY A 47 3.22 1.84 1.14
C GLY A 47 1.81 1.98 1.68
N ALA A 48 1.23 3.18 1.63
CA ALA A 48 -0.15 3.45 2.04
C ALA A 48 -1.16 2.62 1.23
N ILE A 49 -0.97 2.50 -0.08
CA ILE A 49 -1.82 1.66 -0.95
C ILE A 49 -1.80 0.21 -0.47
N VAL A 50 -0.60 -0.36 -0.28
CA VAL A 50 -0.44 -1.74 0.19
C VAL A 50 -1.02 -1.90 1.59
N PHE A 51 -0.81 -0.93 2.49
CA PHE A 51 -1.33 -0.95 3.86
C PHE A 51 -2.86 -0.96 3.92
N LEU A 52 -3.50 -0.13 3.10
CA LEU A 52 -4.95 -0.01 3.06
C LEU A 52 -5.64 -1.28 2.56
N ALA A 53 -5.06 -1.94 1.56
CA ALA A 53 -5.60 -3.18 1.00
C ALA A 53 -5.73 -4.29 2.05
N ARG A 54 -6.84 -5.04 2.00
CA ARG A 54 -7.11 -6.14 2.94
C ARG A 54 -6.32 -7.39 2.55
N LYS A 55 -5.96 -8.21 3.54
CA LYS A 55 -5.23 -9.48 3.33
C LYS A 55 -5.99 -10.38 2.35
N GLY A 56 -5.32 -10.91 1.32
CA GLY A 56 -5.93 -11.74 0.29
C GLY A 56 -6.80 -11.00 -0.73
N HIS A 57 -7.00 -9.68 -0.59
CA HIS A 57 -7.83 -8.88 -1.50
C HIS A 57 -6.98 -8.01 -2.43
N VAL A 58 -6.32 -8.64 -3.40
CA VAL A 58 -5.48 -7.93 -4.39
C VAL A 58 -6.26 -6.87 -5.18
N LYS A 59 -7.57 -7.07 -5.40
CA LYS A 59 -8.44 -6.09 -6.07
C LYS A 59 -8.50 -4.74 -5.35
N ASP A 60 -8.26 -4.70 -4.03
CA ASP A 60 -8.23 -3.45 -3.27
C ASP A 60 -7.03 -2.56 -3.71
N ILE A 61 -5.96 -3.15 -4.26
CA ILE A 61 -4.79 -2.41 -4.78
C ILE A 61 -5.23 -1.55 -5.96
N ALA A 62 -5.85 -2.13 -6.99
CA ALA A 62 -6.32 -1.39 -8.16
C ALA A 62 -7.26 -0.23 -7.80
N LEU A 63 -8.20 -0.45 -6.87
CA LEU A 63 -9.10 0.60 -6.39
C LEU A 63 -8.35 1.74 -5.69
N THR A 64 -7.35 1.39 -4.87
CA THR A 64 -6.59 2.38 -4.12
C THR A 64 -5.58 3.11 -5.02
N VAL A 65 -5.06 2.47 -6.06
CA VAL A 65 -4.24 3.11 -7.12
C VAL A 65 -5.08 4.15 -7.87
N ALA A 66 -6.32 3.81 -8.26
CA ALA A 66 -7.22 4.77 -8.89
C ALA A 66 -7.52 5.96 -7.97
N ALA A 67 -7.76 5.71 -6.68
CA ALA A 67 -7.93 6.76 -5.69
C ALA A 67 -6.65 7.62 -5.53
N ALA A 68 -5.47 7.01 -5.50
CA ALA A 68 -4.20 7.70 -5.39
C ALA A 68 -3.93 8.63 -6.57
N ASN A 69 -4.28 8.22 -7.80
CA ASN A 69 -4.14 9.04 -8.98
C ASN A 69 -5.14 10.20 -9.03
N LYS A 70 -6.30 10.04 -8.40
CA LYS A 70 -7.32 11.10 -8.31
C LYS A 70 -7.01 12.11 -7.21
N ASN A 71 -6.68 11.62 -6.01
CA ASN A 71 -6.37 12.44 -4.84
C ASN A 71 -5.43 11.68 -3.89
N PRO A 72 -4.10 11.86 -4.00
CA PRO A 72 -3.13 11.19 -3.15
C PRO A 72 -3.34 11.47 -1.65
N SER A 73 -3.80 12.67 -1.30
CA SER A 73 -4.02 13.08 0.09
C SER A 73 -5.13 12.27 0.75
N GLU A 74 -6.18 11.88 0.02
CA GLU A 74 -7.25 11.01 0.54
C GLU A 74 -6.71 9.62 0.94
N VAL A 75 -5.84 9.04 0.10
CA VAL A 75 -5.21 7.74 0.39
C VAL A 75 -4.31 7.84 1.61
N MET A 76 -3.50 8.89 1.70
CA MET A 76 -2.64 9.12 2.86
C MET A 76 -3.45 9.31 4.15
N ASN A 77 -4.52 10.11 4.11
CA ASN A 77 -5.39 10.33 5.27
C ASN A 77 -6.11 9.04 5.69
N ALA A 78 -6.59 8.24 4.73
CA ALA A 78 -7.23 6.96 5.03
C ALA A 78 -6.25 5.99 5.71
N ALA A 79 -4.98 5.98 5.27
CA ALA A 79 -3.94 5.18 5.91
C ALA A 79 -3.69 5.65 7.36
N THR A 80 -3.61 6.95 7.60
CA THR A 80 -3.48 7.51 8.96
C THR A 80 -4.65 7.13 9.85
N VAL A 81 -5.90 7.29 9.40
CA VAL A 81 -7.08 6.93 10.20
C VAL A 81 -7.12 5.43 10.52
N LYS A 82 -6.76 4.58 9.55
CA LYS A 82 -6.70 3.13 9.77
C LYS A 82 -5.65 2.75 10.82
N GLU A 83 -4.53 3.46 10.82
CA GLU A 83 -3.46 3.28 11.79
C GLU A 83 -3.84 3.77 13.19
N GLU A 84 -4.56 4.88 13.32
CA GLU A 84 -5.02 5.39 14.62
C GLU A 84 -6.08 4.50 15.28
N ARG A 85 -6.82 3.71 14.49
CA ARG A 85 -7.87 2.80 14.97
C ARG A 85 -7.38 1.38 15.28
N GLY A 86 -6.15 1.03 14.89
CA GLY A 86 -5.55 -0.30 15.05
C GLY A 86 -4.52 -0.36 16.17
#